data_AF-A0A8J6SFH9-F1
#
_entry.id   AF-A0A8J6SFH9-F1
#
_cell.length_a   1.000
_cell.length_b   1.000
_cell.length_c   1.000
_cell.angle_alpha   90.00
_cell.angle_beta   90.00
_cell.angle_gamma   90.00
#
_symmetry.space_group_name_H-M   'P 1'
#
loop_
_entity.id
_entity.type
_entity.pdbx_description
1 polymer ?
#
loop_
_entity_poly.entity_id
_entity_poly.type
_entity_poly.pdbx_seq_one_letter_code
_entity_poly.pdbx_strand_id
1 'polypeptide(L)'
;MSSKRLPQTTAYVRITQLSWQQGFLKGEVTAAQYEWQFHWCFRQGELSVSPSLGRALILEPLGRFLEQKDYQLEPGGDYAFTIRAEL
;
A
#
# COMPACT_ATOMS: atom_id res chain seq x y z
N MET A 1 31.60 -10.73 -8.13
CA MET A 1 30.84 -9.47 -8.00
C MET A 1 29.70 -9.72 -7.02
N SER A 2 29.85 -9.33 -5.76
CA SER A 2 28.82 -9.56 -4.73
C SER A 2 27.68 -8.59 -5.01
N SER A 3 26.60 -9.08 -5.60
CA SER A 3 25.36 -8.31 -5.79
C SER A 3 24.89 -7.89 -4.41
N LYS A 4 25.17 -6.63 -4.01
CA LYS A 4 24.66 -6.03 -2.79
C LYS A 4 23.14 -6.20 -2.84
N ARG A 5 22.61 -7.16 -2.09
CA ARG A 5 21.16 -7.41 -2.03
C ARG A 5 20.57 -6.14 -1.44
N LEU A 6 19.88 -5.38 -2.28
CA LEU A 6 19.19 -4.19 -1.86
C LEU A 6 18.23 -4.57 -0.74
N PRO A 7 18.11 -3.75 0.32
CA PRO A 7 17.19 -4.03 1.39
C PRO A 7 15.80 -4.22 0.80
N GLN A 8 15.22 -5.38 1.06
CA GLN A 8 13.89 -5.76 0.61
C GLN A 8 12.96 -5.68 1.81
N THR A 9 11.85 -4.96 1.68
CA THR A 9 10.83 -4.87 2.73
C THR A 9 9.51 -5.36 2.19
N THR A 10 8.93 -6.37 2.84
CA THR A 10 7.57 -6.81 2.53
C THR A 10 6.58 -5.89 3.23
N ALA A 11 5.63 -5.34 2.47
CA ALA A 11 4.48 -4.63 2.99
C ALA A 11 3.26 -5.56 2.95
N TYR A 12 2.56 -5.67 4.07
CA TYR A 12 1.31 -6.42 4.20
C TYR A 12 0.15 -5.43 4.18
N VAL A 13 -0.85 -5.67 3.35
CA VAL A 13 -1.99 -4.79 3.11
C VAL A 13 -3.26 -5.53 3.50
N ARG A 14 -4.10 -4.90 4.31
CA ARG A 14 -5.39 -5.43 4.69
C ARG A 14 -6.48 -4.45 4.28
N ILE A 15 -7.49 -4.93 3.58
CA ILE A 15 -8.61 -4.08 3.14
C ILE A 15 -9.69 -4.12 4.20
N THR A 16 -10.03 -2.97 4.77
CA THR A 16 -11.03 -2.88 5.83
C THR A 16 -12.38 -2.41 5.30
N GLN A 17 -12.39 -1.61 4.23
CA GLN A 17 -13.62 -1.07 3.66
C GLN A 17 -13.47 -0.79 2.16
N LEU A 18 -14.50 -1.09 1.39
CA LEU A 18 -14.62 -0.75 -0.02
C LEU A 18 -15.99 -0.16 -0.28
N SER A 19 -16.04 0.97 -0.98
CA SER A 19 -17.29 1.56 -1.46
C SER A 19 -17.20 1.84 -2.95
N TRP A 20 -17.85 0.98 -3.74
CA TRP A 20 -17.99 1.19 -5.18
C TRP A 20 -18.80 2.45 -5.51
N GLN A 21 -19.82 2.75 -4.71
CA GLN A 21 -20.70 3.90 -4.93
C GLN A 21 -19.97 5.23 -4.68
N GLN A 22 -19.19 5.32 -3.60
CA GLN A 22 -18.44 6.53 -3.27
C GLN A 22 -17.07 6.59 -3.96
N GLY A 23 -16.56 5.46 -4.44
CA GLY A 23 -15.33 5.42 -5.23
C GLY A 23 -14.06 5.38 -4.39
N PHE A 24 -14.10 4.74 -3.22
CA PHE A 24 -12.95 4.66 -2.34
C PHE A 24 -12.74 3.26 -1.75
N LEU A 25 -11.51 3.03 -1.30
CA LEU A 25 -11.06 1.86 -0.56
C LEU A 25 -10.24 2.32 0.65
N LYS A 26 -10.42 1.66 1.79
CA LYS A 26 -9.65 1.90 3.01
C LYS A 26 -9.04 0.60 3.49
N GLY A 27 -7.91 0.74 4.16
CA GLY A 27 -7.22 -0.40 4.71
C GLY A 27 -6.08 -0.01 5.61
N GLU A 28 -5.38 -1.02 6.06
CA GLU A 28 -4.17 -0.93 6.83
C GLU A 28 -3.02 -1.49 6.00
N VAL A 29 -1.84 -0.93 6.18
CA VAL A 29 -0.62 -1.43 5.59
C VAL A 29 0.48 -1.42 6.64
N THR A 30 1.16 -2.55 6.78
CA THR A 30 2.30 -2.69 7.70
C THR A 30 3.55 -3.01 6.89
N ALA A 31 4.65 -2.34 7.21
CA ALA A 31 5.94 -2.64 6.62
C ALA A 31 7.06 -2.38 7.63
N ALA A 32 7.98 -3.35 7.75
CA ALA A 32 9.01 -3.33 8.78
C ALA A 32 8.43 -3.17 10.20
N GLN A 33 8.65 -2.01 10.84
CA GLN A 33 8.17 -1.68 12.19
C GLN A 33 7.05 -0.63 12.20
N TYR A 34 6.55 -0.28 11.02
CA TYR A 34 5.55 0.77 10.85
C TYR A 34 4.22 0.19 10.42
N GLU A 35 3.17 0.86 10.85
CA GLU A 35 1.79 0.60 10.48
C GLU A 35 1.15 1.90 10.05
N TRP A 36 0.37 1.83 8.97
CA TRP A 36 -0.39 2.94 8.47
C TRP A 36 -1.80 2.52 8.10
N GLN A 37 -2.73 3.43 8.35
CA GLN A 37 -4.04 3.40 7.74
C GLN A 37 -3.99 4.21 6.45
N PHE A 38 -4.66 3.71 5.41
CA PHE A 38 -4.72 4.39 4.13
C PHE A 38 -6.15 4.56 3.64
N HIS A 39 -6.34 5.58 2.82
CA HIS A 39 -7.57 5.89 2.11
C HIS A 39 -7.23 6.15 0.66
N TRP A 40 -7.76 5.30 -0.22
CA TRP A 40 -7.56 5.32 -1.65
C TRP A 40 -8.85 5.74 -2.35
N CYS A 41 -8.86 6.94 -2.91
CA CYS A 41 -9.96 7.45 -3.72
C CYS A 41 -9.68 7.11 -5.19
N PHE A 42 -9.97 5.87 -5.61
CA PHE A 42 -9.65 5.37 -6.95
C PHE A 42 -10.30 6.17 -8.09
N ARG A 43 -11.42 6.86 -7.85
CA ARG A 43 -12.02 7.76 -8.86
C ARG A 43 -11.21 9.04 -9.11
N GLN A 44 -10.41 9.44 -8.13
CA GLN A 44 -9.62 10.68 -8.15
C GLN A 44 -8.12 10.40 -8.28
N GLY A 45 -7.70 9.13 -8.12
CA GLY A 45 -6.28 8.76 -8.07
C GLY A 45 -5.57 9.30 -6.83
N GLU A 46 -6.31 9.56 -5.73
CA GLU A 46 -5.75 10.18 -4.53
C GLU A 46 -5.53 9.15 -3.42
N LEU A 47 -4.28 9.08 -2.93
CA LEU A 47 -3.88 8.24 -1.81
C LEU A 47 -3.51 9.08 -0.60
N SER A 48 -4.20 8.84 0.51
CA SER A 48 -3.86 9.37 1.82
C SER A 48 -3.40 8.24 2.74
N VAL A 49 -2.35 8.49 3.52
CA VAL A 49 -1.75 7.53 4.46
C VAL A 49 -1.43 8.23 5.77
N SER A 50 -1.81 7.62 6.89
CA SER A 50 -1.60 8.13 8.26
C SER A 50 -1.16 7.00 9.21
N PRO A 51 -0.25 7.24 10.16
CA PRO A 51 0.43 8.50 10.48
C PRO A 51 1.50 8.92 9.45
N SER A 52 1.98 10.16 9.52
CA SER A 52 2.98 10.66 8.56
C SER A 52 4.38 10.06 8.74
N LEU A 53 4.68 9.51 9.91
CA LEU A 53 5.97 8.88 10.22
C LEU A 53 6.21 7.69 9.28
N GLY A 54 7.35 7.67 8.61
CA GLY A 54 7.72 6.59 7.68
C GLY A 54 6.87 6.53 6.41
N ARG A 55 5.90 7.44 6.21
CA ARG A 55 4.98 7.45 5.06
C ARG A 55 5.71 7.42 3.71
N ALA A 56 6.87 8.06 3.60
CA ALA A 56 7.68 8.07 2.38
C ALA A 56 8.11 6.66 1.92
N LEU A 57 8.17 5.69 2.85
CA LEU A 57 8.48 4.30 2.52
C LEU A 57 7.34 3.60 1.77
N ILE A 58 6.09 3.99 2.05
CA ILE A 58 4.92 3.22 1.64
C ILE A 58 4.04 3.96 0.63
N LEU A 59 4.03 5.30 0.63
CA LEU A 59 3.05 6.08 -0.13
C LEU A 59 3.07 5.77 -1.63
N GLU A 60 4.25 5.87 -2.24
CA GLU A 60 4.41 5.62 -3.67
C GLU A 60 4.24 4.13 -4.02
N PRO A 61 4.89 3.17 -3.32
CA PRO A 61 4.72 1.75 -3.59
C PRO A 61 3.28 1.24 -3.37
N LEU A 62 2.58 1.75 -2.35
CA LEU A 62 1.18 1.41 -2.10
C LEU A 62 0.28 1.97 -3.20
N GLY A 63 0.50 3.21 -3.64
CA GLY A 63 -0.25 3.80 -4.76
C GLY A 63 -0.16 2.92 -6.00
N ARG A 64 1.07 2.56 -6.41
CA ARG A 64 1.29 1.63 -7.53
C ARG A 64 0.62 0.27 -7.32
N PHE A 65 0.71 -0.30 -6.12
CA PHE A 65 0.07 -1.57 -5.80
C PHE A 65 -1.45 -1.49 -5.97
N LEU A 66 -2.09 -0.44 -5.44
CA LEU A 66 -3.53 -0.24 -5.52
C LEU A 66 -4.01 -0.02 -6.96
N GLU A 67 -3.26 0.76 -7.75
CA GLU A 67 -3.53 0.96 -9.18
C GLU A 67 -3.38 -0.34 -9.99
N GLN A 68 -2.36 -1.15 -9.71
CA GLN A 68 -2.15 -2.42 -10.41
C GLN A 68 -3.18 -3.49 -10.06
N LYS A 69 -3.74 -3.42 -8.84
CA LYS A 69 -4.70 -4.39 -8.31
C LYS A 69 -6.15 -3.97 -8.52
N ASP A 70 -6.39 -3.06 -9.47
CA ASP A 70 -7.73 -2.58 -9.78
C ASP A 70 -8.69 -3.77 -9.97
N TYR A 71 -9.82 -3.74 -9.27
CA TYR A 71 -10.85 -4.79 -9.20
C TYR A 71 -10.49 -6.14 -8.52
N GLN A 72 -9.30 -6.31 -7.94
CA GLN A 72 -8.91 -7.55 -7.22
C GLN A 72 -8.95 -7.42 -5.68
N LEU A 73 -9.15 -6.20 -5.18
CA LEU A 73 -9.11 -5.90 -3.76
C LEU A 73 -10.51 -5.98 -3.15
N GLU A 74 -10.68 -6.89 -2.20
CA GLU A 74 -11.94 -7.13 -1.52
C GLU A 74 -11.81 -6.83 -0.01
N PRO A 75 -12.83 -6.25 0.65
CA PRO A 75 -12.85 -6.11 2.10
C PRO A 75 -12.64 -7.44 2.81
N GLY A 76 -11.77 -7.45 3.81
CA GLY A 76 -11.36 -8.66 4.53
C GLY A 76 -10.23 -9.43 3.86
N GLY A 77 -9.80 -9.03 2.66
CA GLY A 77 -8.65 -9.61 1.99
C GLY A 77 -7.31 -9.13 2.58
N ASP A 78 -6.39 -10.07 2.73
CA ASP A 78 -5.00 -9.83 3.11
C ASP A 78 -4.09 -10.01 1.89
N TYR A 79 -3.28 -9.01 1.60
CA TYR A 79 -2.39 -8.95 0.46
C TYR A 79 -0.98 -8.60 0.91
N ALA A 80 0.02 -8.85 0.05
CA ALA A 80 1.37 -8.40 0.32
C ALA A 80 2.08 -8.02 -0.98
N PHE A 81 2.97 -7.04 -0.88
CA PHE A 81 3.88 -6.69 -1.97
C PHE A 81 5.26 -6.38 -1.41
N THR A 82 6.25 -6.37 -2.30
CA THR A 82 7.65 -6.20 -1.95
C THR A 82 8.14 -4.83 -2.41
N ILE A 83 8.68 -4.06 -1.46
CA ILE A 83 9.36 -2.79 -1.70
C ILE A 83 10.84 -3.09 -1.87
N ARG A 84 11.40 -2.69 -3.00
CA ARG A 84 12.85 -2.79 -3.29
C ARG A 84 13.39 -1.37 -3.38
N ALA A 85 14.48 -1.09 -2.67
CA ALA A 85 15.23 0.13 -2.93
C ALA A 85 15.85 0.00 -4.33
N GLU A 86 15.47 0.87 -5.27
CA GLU A 86 16.19 1.01 -6.54
C GLU A 86 17.41 1.93 -6.31
N LEU A 87 18.56 1.57 -6.90
CA LEU A 87 19.81 2.35 -6.86
C LEU A 87 19.81 3.43 -7.94
#